data_AF-A0A655JES6-F1
#
_entry.id   AF-A0A655JES6-F1
#
_cell.length_a   1.000
_cell.length_b   1.000
_cell.length_c   1.000
_cell.angle_alpha   90.00
_cell.angle_beta   90.00
_cell.angle_gamma   90.00
#
_symmetry.space_group_name_H-M   'P 1'
#
loop_
_entity.id
_entity.type
_entity.pdbx_description
1 polymer ?
#
loop_
_entity_poly.entity_id
_entity_poly.type
_entity_poly.pdbx_seq_one_letter_code
_entity_poly.pdbx_strand_id
1 'polypeptide(L)'
;MKWHLPRLEVLVDAGADMLALETIPDIDEAEALVNLVRRLATPAWLSYTINGTRTRAGQPLTDAFAVAAGVPEIVAVGVNCCAPDDVLPAIAFAVAHTGKPVIVYPNSGEGWDGRRRAWVGPRRFSGSSGQLAREWVAAGARIVGGCCRVRPIDIAEIGRALTTAPPRG
;
A
#
# COMPACT_ATOMS: atom_id res chain seq x y z
N MET A 1 19.68 3.71 -8.56
CA MET A 1 19.88 2.24 -8.73
C MET A 1 20.83 1.61 -7.69
N LYS A 2 22.06 2.10 -7.50
CA LYS A 2 23.07 1.46 -6.60
C LYS A 2 22.63 1.27 -5.15
N TRP A 3 21.72 2.09 -4.64
CA TRP A 3 21.25 2.00 -3.24
C TRP A 3 20.30 0.82 -2.98
N HIS A 4 19.35 0.55 -3.88
CA HIS A 4 18.34 -0.48 -3.65
C HIS A 4 18.76 -1.88 -4.09
N LEU A 5 19.53 -1.98 -5.17
CA LEU A 5 19.83 -3.26 -5.83
C LEU A 5 20.40 -4.33 -4.87
N PRO A 6 21.44 -4.05 -4.04
CA PRO A 6 22.01 -5.09 -3.17
C PRO A 6 20.99 -5.67 -2.19
N ARG A 7 20.06 -4.85 -1.69
CA ARG A 7 19.01 -5.31 -0.77
C ARG A 7 17.99 -6.19 -1.49
N LEU A 8 17.63 -5.84 -2.73
CA LEU A 8 16.67 -6.63 -3.49
C LEU A 8 17.27 -7.99 -3.88
N GLU A 9 18.54 -8.02 -4.31
CA GLU A 9 19.26 -9.28 -4.62
C GLU A 9 19.27 -10.22 -3.42
N VAL A 10 19.63 -9.72 -2.23
CA VAL A 10 19.64 -10.54 -1.00
C VAL A 10 18.26 -11.13 -0.69
N LEU A 11 17.17 -10.37 -0.89
CA LEU A 11 15.82 -10.87 -0.64
C LEU A 11 15.38 -11.91 -1.68
N VAL A 12 15.75 -11.71 -2.94
CA VAL A 12 15.47 -12.66 -4.02
C VAL A 12 16.25 -13.96 -3.82
N ASP A 13 17.55 -13.87 -3.53
CA ASP A 13 18.42 -15.03 -3.29
C ASP A 13 18.01 -15.82 -2.04
N ALA A 14 17.41 -15.15 -1.05
CA ALA A 14 16.82 -15.79 0.13
C ALA A 14 15.51 -16.53 -0.17
N GLY A 15 14.98 -16.46 -1.40
CA GLY A 15 13.78 -17.18 -1.82
C GLY A 15 12.47 -16.50 -1.44
N ALA A 16 12.44 -15.17 -1.35
CA ALA A 16 11.18 -14.44 -1.16
C ALA A 16 10.20 -14.70 -2.32
N ASP A 17 8.94 -15.01 -2.01
CA ASP A 17 7.89 -15.23 -3.03
C ASP A 17 7.63 -13.98 -3.88
N MET A 18 7.80 -12.80 -3.27
CA MET A 18 7.52 -11.49 -3.85
C MET A 18 8.21 -10.38 -3.05
N LEU A 19 8.48 -9.24 -3.69
CA LEU A 19 9.03 -8.04 -3.06
C LEU A 19 7.93 -7.03 -2.70
N ALA A 20 7.98 -6.49 -1.48
CA ALA A 20 7.13 -5.39 -1.04
C ALA A 20 7.83 -4.04 -1.25
N LEU A 21 7.54 -3.31 -2.33
CA LEU A 21 8.03 -1.95 -2.53
C LEU A 21 7.09 -0.98 -1.81
N GLU A 22 7.30 -0.80 -0.51
CA GLU A 22 6.37 -0.07 0.35
C GLU A 22 6.89 1.28 0.84
N THR A 23 5.95 2.17 1.16
CA THR A 23 6.23 3.51 1.69
C THR A 23 7.08 4.34 0.73
N ILE A 24 6.88 4.16 -0.57
CA ILE A 24 7.59 4.94 -1.58
C ILE A 24 6.99 6.35 -1.62
N PRO A 25 7.78 7.42 -1.39
CA PRO A 25 7.26 8.78 -1.33
C PRO A 25 7.28 9.50 -2.68
N ASP A 26 8.04 8.99 -3.65
CA ASP A 26 8.45 9.69 -4.86
C ASP A 26 8.32 8.81 -6.11
N ILE A 27 7.91 9.41 -7.24
CA ILE A 27 7.81 8.75 -8.54
C ILE A 27 9.19 8.37 -9.08
N ASP A 28 10.21 9.22 -8.91
CA ASP A 28 11.56 8.94 -9.43
C ASP A 28 12.17 7.70 -8.74
N GLU A 29 11.91 7.56 -7.44
CA GLU A 29 12.29 6.36 -6.69
C GLU A 29 11.49 5.13 -7.15
N ALA A 30 10.19 5.29 -7.37
CA ALA A 30 9.33 4.21 -7.87
C ALA A 30 9.79 3.72 -9.25
N GLU A 31 10.09 4.60 -10.19
CA GLU A 31 10.62 4.24 -11.51
C GLU A 31 11.96 3.48 -11.39
N ALA A 32 12.86 3.95 -10.51
CA ALA A 32 14.12 3.28 -10.27
C ALA A 32 13.90 1.86 -9.70
N LEU A 33 12.98 1.68 -8.76
CA LEU A 33 12.66 0.39 -8.15
C LEU A 33 11.97 -0.55 -9.13
N VAL A 34 11.00 -0.07 -9.91
CA VAL A 34 10.29 -0.85 -10.93
C VAL A 34 11.26 -1.35 -11.99
N ASN A 35 12.23 -0.53 -12.41
CA ASN A 35 13.29 -0.95 -13.32
C ASN A 35 14.19 -2.05 -12.73
N LEU A 36 14.44 -2.03 -11.42
CA LEU A 36 15.19 -3.09 -10.74
C LEU A 36 14.37 -4.38 -10.65
N VAL A 37 13.10 -4.30 -10.29
CA VAL A 37 12.19 -5.44 -10.23
C VAL A 37 12.11 -6.15 -11.59
N ARG A 38 11.99 -5.40 -12.69
CA ARG A 38 12.04 -5.96 -14.05
C ARG A 38 13.33 -6.70 -14.35
N ARG A 39 14.48 -6.19 -13.89
CA ARG A 39 15.79 -6.83 -14.09
C ARG A 39 15.93 -8.12 -13.28
N LEU A 40 15.35 -8.14 -12.07
CA LEU A 40 15.37 -9.30 -11.18
C LEU A 40 14.29 -10.33 -11.52
N ALA A 41 13.36 -10.01 -12.44
CA ALA A 41 12.26 -10.87 -12.87
C ALA A 41 11.47 -11.49 -11.70
N THR A 42 11.31 -10.74 -10.62
CA THR A 42 10.65 -11.20 -9.38
C THR A 42 9.32 -10.44 -9.22
N PRO A 43 8.21 -11.09 -8.86
CA PRO A 43 6.97 -10.39 -8.55
C PRO A 43 7.17 -9.33 -7.46
N ALA A 44 6.43 -8.23 -7.54
CA ALA A 44 6.40 -7.20 -6.51
C ALA A 44 5.03 -6.48 -6.46
N TRP A 45 4.72 -5.85 -5.33
CA TRP A 45 3.75 -4.76 -5.32
C TRP A 45 4.45 -3.41 -5.14
N LEU A 46 3.83 -2.35 -5.67
CA LEU A 46 4.25 -0.97 -5.45
C LEU A 46 3.22 -0.22 -4.61
N SER A 47 3.63 0.23 -3.43
CA SER A 47 2.76 0.96 -2.50
C SER A 47 3.36 2.32 -2.14
N TYR A 48 2.60 3.38 -2.42
CA TYR A 48 3.00 4.75 -2.10
C TYR A 48 2.57 5.15 -0.70
N THR A 49 3.38 5.99 -0.05
CA THR A 49 2.90 6.82 1.07
C THR A 49 2.40 8.16 0.52
N ILE A 50 1.25 8.60 1.02
CA ILE A 50 0.46 9.68 0.41
C ILE A 50 -0.02 10.69 1.45
N ASN A 51 -0.43 11.86 0.96
CA ASN A 51 -1.18 12.88 1.69
C ASN A 51 -2.34 13.36 0.81
N GLY A 52 -3.56 12.91 1.10
CA GLY A 52 -4.70 13.09 0.19
C GLY A 52 -4.43 12.43 -1.17
N THR A 53 -4.57 13.17 -2.25
CA THR A 53 -4.46 12.64 -3.63
C THR A 53 -3.06 12.79 -4.25
N ARG A 54 -2.03 12.95 -3.40
CA ARG A 54 -0.63 13.14 -3.83
C ARG A 54 0.31 12.24 -3.04
N THR A 55 1.41 11.83 -3.67
CA THR A 55 2.54 11.20 -2.99
C THR A 55 3.13 12.16 -1.94
N ARG A 56 3.98 11.65 -1.03
CA ARG A 56 4.66 12.52 -0.05
C ARG A 56 5.64 13.50 -0.67
N ALA A 57 6.22 13.20 -1.83
CA ALA A 57 7.01 14.14 -2.61
C ALA A 57 6.17 15.10 -3.47
N GLY A 58 4.84 14.93 -3.48
CA GLY A 58 3.89 15.89 -4.03
C GLY A 58 3.49 15.62 -5.48
N GLN A 59 3.81 14.48 -6.08
CA GLN A 59 3.27 14.12 -7.39
C GLN A 59 1.82 13.61 -7.29
N PRO A 60 0.96 13.81 -8.29
CA PRO A 60 -0.41 13.29 -8.27
C PRO A 60 -0.44 11.76 -8.39
N LEU A 61 -1.44 11.12 -7.77
CA LEU A 61 -1.55 9.64 -7.77
C LEU A 61 -1.80 9.04 -9.16
N THR A 62 -2.37 9.81 -10.08
CA THR A 62 -2.53 9.40 -11.49
C THR A 62 -1.19 9.02 -12.10
N ASP A 63 -0.20 9.89 -11.92
CA ASP A 63 1.14 9.74 -12.50
C ASP A 63 1.91 8.67 -11.72
N ALA A 64 1.76 8.65 -10.40
CA ALA A 64 2.41 7.67 -9.54
C ALA A 64 1.98 6.23 -9.88
N PHE A 65 0.69 5.97 -10.08
CA PHE A 65 0.23 4.63 -10.44
C PHE A 65 0.55 4.25 -11.89
N ALA A 66 0.67 5.23 -12.80
CA ALA A 66 1.04 4.98 -14.20
C ALA A 66 2.42 4.29 -14.33
N VAL A 67 3.36 4.55 -13.40
CA VAL A 67 4.69 3.90 -13.35
C VAL A 67 4.61 2.38 -13.42
N ALA A 68 3.58 1.79 -12.79
CA ALA A 68 3.43 0.34 -12.69
C ALA A 68 2.51 -0.27 -13.76
N ALA A 69 1.64 0.52 -14.40
CA ALA A 69 0.51 0.01 -15.19
C ALA A 69 0.91 -1.05 -16.25
N GLY A 70 1.99 -0.81 -16.99
CA GLY A 70 2.49 -1.69 -18.05
C GLY A 70 3.56 -2.70 -17.62
N VAL A 71 3.81 -2.87 -16.33
CA VAL A 71 4.89 -3.73 -15.82
C VAL A 71 4.32 -5.03 -15.26
N PRO A 72 4.54 -6.20 -15.89
CA PRO A 72 3.93 -7.45 -15.47
C PRO A 72 4.45 -7.97 -14.13
N GLU A 73 5.71 -7.68 -13.78
CA GLU A 73 6.30 -8.05 -12.51
C GLU A 73 5.68 -7.27 -11.33
N ILE A 74 5.07 -6.10 -11.59
CA ILE A 74 4.27 -5.41 -10.58
C ILE A 74 2.86 -5.99 -10.57
N VAL A 75 2.59 -6.89 -9.64
CA VAL A 75 1.33 -7.66 -9.59
C VAL A 75 0.22 -6.95 -8.82
N ALA A 76 0.55 -5.94 -8.02
CA ALA A 76 -0.41 -5.11 -7.31
C ALA A 76 0.12 -3.69 -7.09
N VAL A 77 -0.78 -2.72 -6.93
CA VAL A 77 -0.45 -1.34 -6.61
C VAL A 77 -1.30 -0.83 -5.46
N GLY A 78 -0.86 0.19 -4.73
CA GLY A 78 -1.75 0.88 -3.81
C GLY A 78 -1.04 1.80 -2.83
N VAL A 79 -1.54 1.83 -1.59
CA VAL A 79 -1.08 2.80 -0.59
C VAL A 79 -0.91 2.21 0.81
N ASN A 80 0.08 2.72 1.52
CA ASN A 80 0.34 2.37 2.90
C ASN A 80 0.90 3.54 3.70
N CYS A 81 0.89 3.41 5.03
CA CYS A 81 1.41 4.42 5.95
C CYS A 81 0.82 5.84 5.70
N CYS A 82 -0.44 5.89 5.26
CA CYS A 82 -1.24 7.09 5.06
C CYS A 82 -2.44 7.09 6.03
N ALA A 83 -3.18 8.19 6.06
CA ALA A 83 -4.40 8.25 6.86
C ALA A 83 -5.46 7.30 6.27
N PRO A 84 -6.27 6.62 7.09
CA PRO A 84 -7.37 5.76 6.61
C PRO A 84 -8.32 6.46 5.64
N ASP A 85 -8.54 7.76 5.85
CA ASP A 85 -9.46 8.60 5.07
C ASP A 85 -8.95 8.83 3.63
N ASP A 86 -7.64 8.71 3.40
CA ASP A 86 -7.02 8.88 2.08
C ASP A 86 -7.12 7.62 1.21
N VAL A 87 -7.46 6.46 1.80
CA VAL A 87 -7.39 5.15 1.14
C VAL A 87 -8.45 5.01 0.05
N LEU A 88 -9.70 5.39 0.33
CA LEU A 88 -10.81 5.18 -0.59
C LEU A 88 -10.61 5.94 -1.92
N PRO A 89 -10.23 7.24 -1.93
CA PRO A 89 -9.84 7.93 -3.16
C PRO A 89 -8.65 7.26 -3.86
N ALA A 90 -7.63 6.81 -3.12
CA ALA A 90 -6.46 6.17 -3.70
C ALA A 90 -6.79 4.86 -4.43
N ILE A 91 -7.72 4.06 -3.90
CA ILE A 91 -8.22 2.84 -4.58
C ILE A 91 -8.84 3.22 -5.93
N ALA A 92 -9.68 4.26 -5.97
CA ALA A 92 -10.31 4.69 -7.21
C ALA A 92 -9.27 5.09 -8.28
N PHE A 93 -8.22 5.84 -7.89
CA PHE A 93 -7.11 6.17 -8.79
C PHE A 93 -6.37 4.92 -9.26
N ALA A 94 -6.02 4.00 -8.36
CA ALA A 94 -5.28 2.79 -8.69
C ALA A 94 -6.05 1.89 -9.68
N VAL A 95 -7.34 1.66 -9.43
CA VAL A 95 -8.22 0.87 -10.31
C VAL A 95 -8.30 1.51 -11.69
N ALA A 96 -8.57 2.82 -11.76
CA ALA A 96 -8.78 3.52 -13.02
C ALA A 96 -7.53 3.59 -13.91
N HIS A 97 -6.32 3.61 -13.33
CA HIS A 97 -5.08 3.87 -14.07
C HIS A 97 -4.20 2.64 -14.29
N THR A 98 -4.47 1.52 -13.62
CA THR A 98 -3.61 0.32 -13.74
C THR A 98 -4.35 -0.95 -14.13
N GLY A 99 -5.63 -1.09 -13.77
CA GLY A 99 -6.35 -2.36 -13.88
C GLY A 99 -5.77 -3.50 -13.03
N LYS A 100 -4.78 -3.22 -12.16
CA LYS A 100 -4.11 -4.21 -11.32
C LYS A 100 -4.86 -4.39 -9.99
N PRO A 101 -4.71 -5.54 -9.31
CA PRO A 101 -5.13 -5.71 -7.93
C PRO A 101 -4.65 -4.55 -7.03
N VAL A 102 -5.53 -4.06 -6.17
CA VAL A 102 -5.20 -2.95 -5.26
C VAL A 102 -4.88 -3.47 -3.86
N ILE A 103 -3.77 -3.02 -3.29
CA ILE A 103 -3.30 -3.32 -1.93
C ILE A 103 -3.38 -2.07 -1.03
N VAL A 104 -4.01 -2.18 0.13
CA VAL A 104 -4.16 -1.04 1.07
C VAL A 104 -3.87 -1.44 2.50
N TYR A 105 -3.03 -0.67 3.17
CA TYR A 105 -2.68 -0.91 4.57
C TYR A 105 -2.27 0.40 5.26
N PRO A 106 -3.25 1.25 5.62
CA PRO A 106 -2.99 2.57 6.22
C PRO A 106 -2.44 2.46 7.64
N ASN A 107 -2.03 3.59 8.20
CA ASN A 107 -1.81 3.68 9.64
C ASN A 107 -3.16 3.69 10.39
N SER A 108 -3.12 3.66 11.71
CA SER A 108 -4.33 3.66 12.54
C SER A 108 -5.11 4.99 12.59
N GLY A 109 -4.61 6.05 11.94
CA GLY A 109 -5.22 7.37 11.87
C GLY A 109 -4.58 8.42 12.80
N GLU A 110 -3.83 8.01 13.82
CA GLU A 110 -3.04 8.94 14.63
C GLU A 110 -2.00 9.69 13.76
N GLY A 111 -1.70 10.93 14.13
CA GLY A 111 -0.61 11.71 13.55
C GLY A 111 0.70 11.50 14.31
N TRP A 112 1.84 11.63 13.63
CA TRP A 112 3.15 11.64 14.28
C TRP A 112 3.59 13.08 14.60
N ASP A 113 3.80 13.38 15.88
CA ASP A 113 4.45 14.62 16.32
C ASP A 113 5.96 14.39 16.43
N GLY A 114 6.71 14.94 15.45
CA GLY A 114 8.16 14.81 15.40
C GLY A 114 8.91 15.51 16.54
N ARG A 115 8.33 16.55 17.16
CA ARG A 115 8.96 17.25 18.30
C ARG A 115 8.81 16.43 19.57
N ARG A 116 7.62 15.91 19.81
CA ARG A 116 7.33 15.06 20.98
C ARG A 116 7.79 13.62 20.80
N ARG A 117 8.14 13.23 19.57
CA ARG A 117 8.40 11.84 19.17
C ARG A 117 7.28 10.90 19.61
N ALA A 118 6.04 11.35 19.44
CA ALA A 118 4.86 10.66 19.94
C ALA A 118 3.72 10.67 18.92
N TRP A 119 2.90 9.62 18.97
CA TRP A 119 1.64 9.57 18.23
C TRP A 119 0.57 10.37 18.97
N VAL A 120 -0.15 11.21 18.23
CA VAL A 120 -1.17 12.13 18.76
C VAL A 120 -2.45 12.05 17.94
N GLY A 121 -3.56 12.42 18.57
CA GLY A 121 -4.88 12.41 17.93
C GLY A 121 -5.59 11.06 18.01
N PRO A 122 -6.81 10.99 17.44
CA PRO A 122 -7.65 9.82 17.59
C PRO A 122 -7.24 8.70 16.64
N ARG A 123 -7.36 7.48 17.14
CA ARG A 123 -7.38 6.29 16.31
C ARG A 123 -8.67 6.27 15.50
N ARG A 124 -8.57 6.17 14.18
CA ARG A 124 -9.72 6.11 13.25
C ARG A 124 -9.83 4.77 12.52
N PHE A 125 -8.76 3.97 12.56
CA PHE A 125 -8.74 2.62 12.04
C PHE A 125 -8.33 1.65 13.14
N SER A 126 -9.34 1.04 13.74
CA SER A 126 -9.28 -0.16 14.56
C SER A 126 -10.06 -1.24 13.85
N GLY A 127 -9.57 -2.48 13.81
CA GLY A 127 -10.25 -3.56 13.09
C GLY A 127 -11.69 -3.84 13.58
N SER A 128 -12.08 -3.28 14.73
CA SER A 128 -13.24 -3.61 15.54
C SER A 128 -14.60 -3.62 14.84
N SER A 129 -14.81 -2.83 13.79
CA SER A 129 -16.03 -2.91 12.96
C SER A 129 -15.80 -3.59 11.61
N GLY A 130 -14.55 -3.66 11.15
CA GLY A 130 -14.17 -4.05 9.79
C GLY A 130 -14.85 -3.25 8.68
N GLN A 131 -15.52 -2.15 9.01
CA GLN A 131 -16.34 -1.39 8.07
C GLN A 131 -15.49 -0.80 6.94
N LEU A 132 -14.43 -0.07 7.28
CA LEU A 132 -13.49 0.50 6.31
C LEU A 132 -12.88 -0.59 5.43
N ALA A 133 -12.53 -1.75 5.99
CA ALA A 133 -12.02 -2.87 5.21
C ALA A 133 -13.04 -3.38 4.18
N ARG A 134 -14.32 -3.50 4.55
CA ARG A 134 -15.40 -3.88 3.62
C ARG A 134 -15.61 -2.82 2.53
N GLU A 135 -15.56 -1.53 2.90
CA GLU A 135 -15.66 -0.42 1.96
C GLU A 135 -14.51 -0.42 0.95
N TRP A 136 -13.27 -0.63 1.40
CA TRP A 136 -12.11 -0.73 0.52
C TRP A 136 -12.22 -1.92 -0.43
N VAL A 137 -12.67 -3.09 0.05
CA VAL A 137 -12.89 -4.27 -0.80
C VAL A 137 -14.04 -4.04 -1.78
N ALA A 138 -15.10 -3.33 -1.39
CA ALA A 138 -16.17 -2.88 -2.30
C ALA A 138 -15.66 -1.92 -3.38
N ALA A 139 -14.71 -1.05 -3.05
CA ALA A 139 -14.11 -0.10 -3.98
C ALA A 139 -13.06 -0.72 -4.92
N GLY A 140 -12.59 -1.94 -4.65
CA GLY A 140 -11.67 -2.65 -5.54
C GLY A 140 -10.41 -3.21 -4.87
N ALA A 141 -10.17 -2.95 -3.58
CA ALA A 141 -9.07 -3.58 -2.86
C ALA A 141 -9.20 -5.10 -2.89
N ARG A 142 -8.05 -5.77 -3.00
CA ARG A 142 -7.92 -7.24 -2.94
C ARG A 142 -7.01 -7.68 -1.80
N ILE A 143 -6.09 -6.82 -1.38
CA ILE A 143 -5.21 -7.07 -0.25
C ILE A 143 -5.42 -5.93 0.74
N VAL A 144 -5.77 -6.27 1.98
CA VAL A 144 -6.05 -5.31 3.05
C VAL A 144 -5.22 -5.66 4.27
N GLY A 145 -4.52 -4.68 4.84
CA GLY A 145 -3.71 -4.85 6.04
C GLY A 145 -3.67 -3.59 6.90
N GLY A 146 -2.60 -3.45 7.68
CA GLY A 146 -2.34 -2.26 8.48
C GLY A 146 -0.85 -1.97 8.60
N CYS A 147 -0.52 -0.69 8.75
CA CYS A 147 0.85 -0.21 8.89
C CYS A 147 1.07 0.28 10.33
N CYS A 148 1.59 1.50 10.52
CA CYS A 148 1.89 2.03 11.85
C CYS A 148 0.67 1.96 12.78
N ARG A 149 0.91 1.46 14.00
CA ARG A 149 -0.05 1.44 15.11
C ARG A 149 -1.29 0.56 14.90
N VAL A 150 -1.36 -0.20 13.81
CA VAL A 150 -2.30 -1.30 13.65
C VAL A 150 -1.69 -2.55 14.31
N ARG A 151 -2.51 -3.28 15.09
CA ARG A 151 -2.05 -4.39 15.93
C ARG A 151 -2.56 -5.73 15.39
N PRO A 152 -1.98 -6.87 15.81
CA PRO A 152 -2.47 -8.18 15.41
C PRO A 152 -3.97 -8.41 15.66
N ILE A 153 -4.51 -7.86 16.76
CA ILE A 153 -5.95 -7.95 17.05
C ILE A 153 -6.81 -7.28 15.98
N ASP A 154 -6.35 -6.15 15.43
CA ASP A 154 -7.06 -5.46 14.36
C ASP A 154 -7.03 -6.26 13.06
N ILE A 155 -5.89 -6.87 12.74
CA ILE A 155 -5.75 -7.74 11.57
C ILE A 155 -6.69 -8.95 11.69
N ALA A 156 -6.80 -9.55 12.88
CA ALA A 156 -7.74 -10.65 13.13
C ALA A 156 -9.21 -10.20 12.96
N GLU A 157 -9.56 -9.00 13.42
CA GLU A 157 -10.89 -8.43 13.24
C GLU A 157 -11.21 -8.12 11.77
N ILE A 158 -10.25 -7.56 11.02
CA ILE A 158 -10.36 -7.36 9.56
C ILE A 158 -10.58 -8.70 8.87
N GLY A 159 -9.77 -9.72 9.21
CA GLY A 159 -9.90 -11.07 8.65
C GLY A 159 -11.28 -11.68 8.91
N ARG A 160 -11.82 -11.56 10.13
CA ARG A 160 -13.19 -12.00 10.45
C ARG A 160 -14.25 -11.22 9.66
N ALA A 161 -14.10 -9.91 9.56
CA ALA A 161 -15.05 -9.05 8.86
C ALA A 161 -15.11 -9.29 7.35
N LEU A 162 -14.01 -9.74 6.75
CA LEU A 162 -13.92 -10.00 5.30
C LEU A 162 -14.27 -11.45 4.93
N THR A 163 -14.05 -12.42 5.82
CA THR A 163 -14.40 -13.83 5.58
C THR A 163 -15.87 -14.15 5.87
N THR A 164 -16.53 -13.38 6.74
CA THR A 164 -17.96 -13.53 7.05
C THR A 164 -18.88 -12.85 6.04
N ALA A 165 -18.32 -12.08 5.09
CA ALA A 165 -19.08 -11.52 3.97
C ALA A 165 -19.31 -12.63 2.92
N PRO A 166 -20.52 -12.75 2.33
CA PRO A 166 -20.79 -13.78 1.33
C PRO A 166 -19.81 -13.66 0.15
N PRO A 167 -19.34 -14.79 -0.41
CA PRO A 167 -18.43 -14.76 -1.55
C PRO A 167 -19.08 -14.00 -2.71
N ARG A 168 -18.29 -13.15 -3.37
CA ARG A 168 -18.71 -12.50 -4.61
C ARG A 168 -18.71 -13.58 -5.70
N GLY A 169 -19.86 -13.74 -6.37
CA GLY A 169 -19.97 -14.53 -7.59
C GLY A 169 -19.18 -13.93 -8.74
#